data_AF-A0A3D2ETR0-F1
#
_entry.id   AF-A0A3D2ETR0-F1
#
_cell.length_a   1.000
_cell.length_b   1.000
_cell.length_c   1.000
_cell.angle_alpha   90.00
_cell.angle_beta   90.00
_cell.angle_gamma   90.00
#
_symmetry.space_group_name_H-M   'P 1'
#
loop_
_entity.id
_entity.type
_entity.pdbx_description
1 polymer ?
#
loop_
_entity_poly.entity_id
_entity_poly.type
_entity_poly.pdbx_seq_one_letter_code
_entity_poly.pdbx_strand_id
1 'polypeptide(L)'
;PLTKQGESSTFNLINKQAINQLRPGTVLISAGRGEVVDQTALLERLQKQGDLYVYLDVWQAEPMVDLTIMPYCQTVTPHIAGHSLEGKMRGTAMIYQALCRHFGLPATQHLNAHLPAPSIKRLEVDAGADMKSILNAACNSVYNLSQDDARTRQALSKADHSTLGSTFDYLRKHYPVRREFSTLEVAGVIDADQRQLLQGFGFKVI
;
A
#
# COMPACT_ATOMS: atom_id res chain seq x y z
N PRO A 1 12.11 9.24 3.48
CA PRO A 1 12.74 9.21 2.13
C PRO A 1 14.00 8.34 2.21
N LEU A 2 14.51 7.80 1.10
CA LEU A 2 15.82 7.14 1.11
C LEU A 2 16.93 8.20 1.08
N THR A 3 17.68 8.31 2.17
CA THR A 3 18.90 9.12 2.27
C THR A 3 20.08 8.18 2.54
N LYS A 4 21.16 8.31 1.76
CA LYS A 4 22.35 7.44 1.86
C LYS A 4 23.48 8.04 2.71
N GLN A 5 23.41 9.35 2.99
CA GLN A 5 24.44 10.13 3.65
C GLN A 5 23.81 11.12 4.64
N GLY A 6 24.63 11.64 5.54
CA GLY A 6 24.22 12.56 6.61
C GLY A 6 23.79 11.84 7.89
N GLU A 7 23.65 12.61 8.96
CA GLU A 7 23.33 12.09 10.31
C GLU A 7 21.97 11.39 10.38
N SER A 8 21.02 11.78 9.54
CA SER A 8 19.70 11.16 9.39
C SER A 8 19.60 10.26 8.16
N SER A 9 20.68 9.56 7.82
CA SER A 9 20.67 8.54 6.77
C SER A 9 19.64 7.45 7.09
N THR A 10 18.81 7.09 6.12
CA THR A 10 17.83 6.00 6.25
C THR A 10 18.25 4.75 5.49
N PHE A 11 19.39 4.77 4.80
CA PHE A 11 19.95 3.58 4.16
C PHE A 11 20.28 2.54 5.22
N ASN A 12 19.71 1.35 5.11
CA ASN A 12 19.76 0.30 6.13
C ASN A 12 19.40 0.82 7.53
N LEU A 13 18.39 1.69 7.63
CA LEU A 13 17.87 2.15 8.91
C LEU A 13 17.44 0.95 9.78
N ILE A 14 16.75 -0.01 9.16
CA ILE A 14 16.40 -1.29 9.77
C ILE A 14 17.45 -2.32 9.32
N ASN A 15 18.65 -2.21 9.88
CA ASN A 15 19.77 -3.11 9.60
C ASN A 15 19.67 -4.44 10.36
N LYS A 16 20.62 -5.35 10.11
CA LYS A 16 20.76 -6.65 10.78
C LYS A 16 20.71 -6.58 12.31
N GLN A 17 21.31 -5.57 12.94
CA GLN A 17 21.27 -5.44 14.41
C GLN A 17 19.85 -5.13 14.88
N ALA A 18 19.19 -4.14 14.27
CA ALA A 18 17.82 -3.76 14.59
C ALA A 18 16.84 -4.92 14.37
N ILE A 19 16.98 -5.64 13.24
CA ILE A 19 16.17 -6.82 12.90
C ILE A 19 16.28 -7.90 13.98
N ASN A 20 17.50 -8.18 14.46
CA ASN A 20 17.71 -9.22 15.47
C ASN A 20 17.18 -8.86 16.86
N GLN A 21 16.97 -7.57 17.13
CA GLN A 21 16.39 -7.07 18.38
C GLN A 21 14.86 -7.01 18.36
N LEU A 22 14.22 -7.25 17.20
CA LEU A 22 12.77 -7.31 17.12
C LEU A 22 12.25 -8.44 18.02
N ARG A 23 11.16 -8.15 18.73
CA ARG A 23 10.49 -9.13 19.58
C ARG A 23 9.76 -10.15 18.71
N PRO A 24 9.68 -11.43 19.12
CA PRO A 24 8.81 -12.41 18.47
C PRO A 24 7.37 -11.89 18.37
N GLY A 25 6.71 -12.13 17.25
CA GLY A 25 5.37 -11.64 16.92
C GLY A 25 5.31 -10.21 16.38
N THR A 26 6.46 -9.55 16.14
CA THR A 26 6.48 -8.19 15.59
C THR A 26 6.01 -8.17 14.13
N VAL A 27 5.21 -7.16 13.78
CA VAL A 27 4.83 -6.85 12.40
C VAL A 27 5.76 -5.80 11.82
N LEU A 28 6.41 -6.12 10.70
CA LEU A 28 7.25 -5.21 9.90
C LEU A 28 6.57 -4.93 8.57
N ILE A 29 6.30 -3.66 8.30
CA ILE A 29 5.68 -3.19 7.04
C ILE A 29 6.68 -2.26 6.35
N SER A 30 7.03 -2.56 5.11
CA SER A 30 7.88 -1.70 4.28
C SER A 30 7.19 -1.36 2.96
N ALA A 31 6.72 -0.11 2.85
CA ALA A 31 6.11 0.45 1.64
C ALA A 31 6.71 1.82 1.27
N GLY A 32 7.96 2.05 1.66
CA GLY A 32 8.69 3.30 1.43
C GLY A 32 9.73 3.18 0.32
N ARG A 33 10.94 2.79 0.68
CA ARG A 33 12.05 2.47 -0.25
C ARG A 33 12.74 1.19 0.23
N GLY A 34 13.11 0.32 -0.70
CA GLY A 34 13.61 -1.01 -0.38
C GLY A 34 14.87 -0.99 0.47
N GLU A 35 15.81 -0.10 0.15
CA GLU A 35 17.11 0.01 0.82
C GLU A 35 17.05 0.62 2.23
N VAL A 36 15.85 0.86 2.76
CA VAL A 36 15.66 1.25 4.17
C VAL A 36 15.76 0.04 5.10
N VAL A 37 15.40 -1.14 4.59
CA VAL A 37 15.46 -2.41 5.33
C VAL A 37 16.52 -3.29 4.71
N ASP A 38 17.41 -3.84 5.53
CA ASP A 38 18.36 -4.87 5.10
C ASP A 38 17.59 -6.18 4.85
N GLN A 39 17.17 -6.40 3.61
CA GLN A 39 16.30 -7.54 3.26
C GLN A 39 17.04 -8.87 3.32
N THR A 40 18.36 -8.88 3.12
CA THR A 40 19.20 -10.07 3.31
C THR A 40 19.21 -10.50 4.77
N ALA A 41 19.44 -9.56 5.70
CA ALA A 41 19.38 -9.86 7.13
C ALA A 41 17.97 -10.23 7.61
N LEU A 42 16.93 -9.63 7.00
CA LEU A 42 15.55 -9.98 7.29
C LEU A 42 15.24 -11.43 6.88
N LEU A 43 15.67 -11.84 5.67
CA LEU A 43 15.55 -13.21 5.19
C LEU A 43 16.23 -14.20 6.16
N GLU A 44 17.47 -13.91 6.59
CA GLU A 44 18.19 -14.76 7.55
C GLU A 44 17.39 -14.95 8.84
N ARG A 45 16.79 -13.88 9.39
CA ARG A 45 15.96 -13.95 10.60
C ARG A 45 14.71 -14.79 10.37
N LEU A 46 14.02 -14.57 9.26
CA LEU A 46 12.81 -15.29 8.90
C LEU A 46 13.06 -16.79 8.72
N GLN A 47 14.16 -17.17 8.06
CA GLN A 47 14.55 -18.57 7.89
C GLN A 47 14.93 -19.24 9.20
N LYS A 48 15.63 -18.52 10.09
CA LYS A 48 16.13 -19.09 11.35
C LYS A 48 15.05 -19.22 12.42
N GLN A 49 14.16 -18.24 12.54
CA GLN A 49 13.22 -18.15 13.66
C GLN A 49 11.76 -18.14 13.22
N GLY A 50 11.44 -17.62 12.04
CA GLY A 50 10.06 -17.57 11.52
C GLY A 50 9.09 -16.82 12.43
N ASP A 51 9.59 -15.88 13.23
CA ASP A 51 8.86 -15.27 14.35
C ASP A 51 8.37 -13.85 14.08
N LEU A 52 8.50 -13.36 12.85
CA LEU A 52 8.09 -12.03 12.43
C LEU A 52 6.98 -12.12 11.37
N TYR A 53 6.10 -11.11 11.35
CA TYR A 53 5.13 -10.92 10.27
C TYR A 53 5.61 -9.78 9.35
N VAL A 54 5.86 -10.07 8.08
CA VAL A 54 6.48 -9.16 7.13
C VAL A 54 5.56 -8.86 5.95
N TYR A 55 5.37 -7.58 5.67
CA TYR A 55 4.61 -7.05 4.53
C TYR A 55 5.53 -6.13 3.71
N LEU A 56 5.89 -6.54 2.50
CA LEU A 56 6.81 -5.79 1.63
C LEU A 56 6.10 -5.32 0.37
N ASP A 57 6.02 -4.01 0.18
CA ASP A 57 5.70 -3.41 -1.13
C ASP A 57 6.97 -2.98 -1.87
N VAL A 58 8.09 -2.73 -1.16
CA VAL A 58 9.33 -2.23 -1.77
C VAL A 58 10.50 -3.17 -1.57
N TRP A 59 11.44 -3.18 -2.53
CA TRP A 59 12.51 -4.17 -2.64
C TRP A 59 13.88 -3.53 -2.77
N GLN A 60 14.90 -4.11 -2.15
CA GLN A 60 16.24 -3.48 -2.08
C GLN A 60 16.89 -3.26 -3.46
N ALA A 61 16.54 -4.07 -4.46
CA ALA A 61 17.14 -4.05 -5.79
C ALA A 61 16.09 -4.00 -6.92
N GLU A 62 15.07 -3.15 -6.81
CA GLU A 62 14.05 -3.03 -7.88
C GLU A 62 14.68 -2.64 -9.23
N PRO A 63 14.21 -3.24 -10.35
CA PRO A 63 13.16 -4.25 -10.47
C PRO A 63 13.67 -5.71 -10.34
N MET A 64 14.97 -5.91 -10.13
CA MET A 64 15.62 -7.21 -9.94
C MET A 64 15.54 -7.68 -8.48
N VAL A 65 14.35 -8.06 -8.07
CA VAL A 65 14.05 -8.39 -6.66
C VAL A 65 14.57 -9.76 -6.22
N ASP A 66 14.92 -9.91 -4.95
CA ASP A 66 15.25 -11.21 -4.36
C ASP A 66 13.95 -11.97 -4.03
N LEU A 67 13.61 -12.95 -4.87
CA LEU A 67 12.38 -13.74 -4.70
C LEU A 67 12.47 -14.72 -3.52
N THR A 68 13.66 -14.99 -2.97
CA THR A 68 13.83 -16.01 -1.92
C THR A 68 13.19 -15.60 -0.59
N ILE A 69 12.94 -14.31 -0.38
CA ILE A 69 12.21 -13.79 0.79
C ILE A 69 10.70 -13.92 0.68
N MET A 70 10.15 -14.03 -0.53
CA MET A 70 8.70 -14.04 -0.76
C MET A 70 7.96 -15.11 0.05
N PRO A 71 8.41 -16.38 0.14
CA PRO A 71 7.69 -17.41 0.89
C PRO A 71 7.58 -17.12 2.39
N TYR A 72 8.43 -16.24 2.92
CA TYR A 72 8.49 -15.90 4.33
C TYR A 72 7.70 -14.63 4.69
N CYS A 73 7.20 -13.90 3.69
CA CYS A 73 6.40 -12.70 3.87
C CYS A 73 4.90 -13.01 3.82
N GLN A 74 4.11 -12.38 4.68
CA GLN A 74 2.64 -12.44 4.69
C GLN A 74 2.05 -11.74 3.47
N THR A 75 2.73 -10.71 2.96
CA THR A 75 2.31 -10.02 1.74
C THR A 75 3.53 -9.47 1.01
N VAL A 76 3.53 -9.61 -0.30
CA VAL A 76 4.50 -9.00 -1.21
C VAL A 76 3.80 -8.34 -2.40
N THR A 77 4.17 -7.11 -2.73
CA THR A 77 3.62 -6.37 -3.88
C THR A 77 4.73 -5.61 -4.63
N PRO A 78 4.56 -5.30 -5.93
CA PRO A 78 5.62 -4.75 -6.76
C PRO A 78 5.65 -3.23 -6.70
N HIS A 79 5.72 -2.66 -5.49
CA HIS A 79 5.83 -1.22 -5.24
C HIS A 79 4.66 -0.43 -5.86
N ILE A 80 3.45 -0.83 -5.44
CA ILE A 80 2.15 -0.33 -5.90
C ILE A 80 1.30 0.22 -4.75
N ALA A 81 1.81 0.35 -3.52
CA ALA A 81 1.02 0.83 -2.38
C ALA A 81 0.37 2.21 -2.64
N GLY A 82 1.03 3.07 -3.43
CA GLY A 82 0.52 4.39 -3.84
C GLY A 82 -0.31 4.43 -5.14
N HIS A 83 -0.58 3.31 -5.80
CA HIS A 83 -1.21 3.26 -7.13
C HIS A 83 -2.75 3.37 -7.13
N SER A 84 -3.34 4.26 -6.31
CA SER A 84 -4.77 4.58 -6.44
C SER A 84 -5.05 5.45 -7.66
N LEU A 85 -6.26 5.32 -8.23
CA LEU A 85 -6.73 6.20 -9.30
C LEU A 85 -6.80 7.65 -8.82
N GLU A 86 -7.29 7.86 -7.60
CA GLU A 86 -7.32 9.16 -6.91
C GLU A 86 -5.92 9.74 -6.75
N GLY A 87 -4.95 8.95 -6.32
CA GLY A 87 -3.57 9.39 -6.12
C GLY A 87 -2.92 9.88 -7.41
N LYS A 88 -3.14 9.16 -8.52
CA LYS A 88 -2.68 9.57 -9.86
C LYS A 88 -3.30 10.90 -10.28
N MET A 89 -4.62 11.08 -10.09
CA MET A 89 -5.31 12.33 -10.43
C MET A 89 -4.92 13.50 -9.52
N ARG A 90 -4.71 13.23 -8.22
CA ARG A 90 -4.34 14.22 -7.21
C ARG A 90 -3.00 14.88 -7.55
N GLY A 91 -2.04 14.12 -8.09
CA GLY A 91 -0.78 14.68 -8.58
C GLY A 91 -1.00 15.79 -9.62
N THR A 92 -1.81 15.52 -10.64
CA THR A 92 -2.18 16.52 -11.66
C THR A 92 -2.94 17.70 -11.05
N ALA A 93 -3.89 17.44 -10.15
CA ALA A 93 -4.66 18.49 -9.48
C ALA A 93 -3.78 19.43 -8.65
N MET A 94 -2.79 18.91 -7.93
CA MET A 94 -1.86 19.71 -7.14
C MET A 94 -1.00 20.62 -8.03
N ILE A 95 -0.51 20.11 -9.17
CA ILE A 95 0.26 20.90 -10.14
C ILE A 95 -0.61 22.00 -10.75
N TYR A 96 -1.84 21.67 -11.17
CA TYR A 96 -2.80 22.64 -11.69
C TYR A 96 -3.05 23.77 -10.69
N GLN A 97 -3.33 23.44 -9.42
CA GLN A 97 -3.55 24.43 -8.37
C GLN A 97 -2.30 25.28 -8.11
N ALA A 98 -1.10 24.70 -8.12
CA ALA A 98 0.15 25.43 -7.95
C ALA A 98 0.40 26.42 -9.11
N LEU A 99 0.12 26.00 -10.35
CA LEU A 99 0.21 26.84 -11.53
C LEU A 99 -0.78 28.01 -11.45
N CYS A 100 -2.04 27.74 -11.13
CA CYS A 100 -3.05 28.79 -10.93
C CYS A 100 -2.59 29.82 -9.90
N ARG A 101 -2.08 29.38 -8.74
CA ARG A 101 -1.54 30.29 -7.72
C ARG A 101 -0.35 31.10 -8.23
N HIS A 102 0.59 30.46 -8.94
CA HIS A 102 1.80 31.14 -9.42
C HIS A 102 1.48 32.28 -10.40
N PHE A 103 0.49 32.09 -11.28
CA PHE A 103 0.10 33.09 -12.27
C PHE A 103 -1.09 33.97 -11.86
N GLY A 104 -1.61 33.84 -10.62
CA GLY A 104 -2.77 34.59 -10.16
C GLY A 104 -4.08 34.25 -10.89
N LEU A 105 -4.20 33.03 -11.42
CA LEU A 105 -5.38 32.55 -12.13
C LEU A 105 -6.37 31.87 -11.16
N PRO A 106 -7.68 31.95 -11.42
CA PRO A 106 -8.67 31.20 -10.65
C PRO A 106 -8.56 29.69 -10.94
N ALA A 107 -8.55 28.87 -9.89
CA ALA A 107 -8.58 27.41 -9.99
C ALA A 107 -10.04 26.92 -10.04
N THR A 108 -10.64 26.90 -11.23
CA THR A 108 -12.06 26.54 -11.44
C THR A 108 -12.31 25.06 -11.67
N GLN A 109 -11.27 24.27 -11.96
CA GLN A 109 -11.42 22.86 -12.27
C GLN A 109 -11.27 21.99 -11.03
N HIS A 110 -12.24 21.09 -10.82
CA HIS A 110 -12.18 20.05 -9.79
C HIS A 110 -11.83 18.72 -10.44
N LEU A 111 -10.55 18.48 -10.73
CA LEU A 111 -10.13 17.33 -11.54
C LEU A 111 -10.57 15.96 -10.98
N ASN A 112 -10.68 15.83 -9.66
CA ASN A 112 -11.19 14.62 -9.03
C ASN A 112 -12.67 14.33 -9.37
N ALA A 113 -13.45 15.33 -9.74
CA ALA A 113 -14.84 15.16 -10.19
C ALA A 113 -14.94 14.51 -11.57
N HIS A 114 -13.84 14.45 -12.34
CA HIS A 114 -13.78 13.77 -13.64
C HIS A 114 -13.38 12.30 -13.53
N LEU A 115 -13.11 11.80 -12.33
CA LEU A 115 -12.84 10.38 -12.13
C LEU A 115 -14.10 9.55 -12.42
N PRO A 116 -13.98 8.38 -13.07
CA PRO A 116 -15.10 7.47 -13.24
C PRO A 116 -15.67 7.06 -11.88
N ALA A 117 -16.96 6.75 -11.85
CA ALA A 117 -17.62 6.25 -10.65
C ALA A 117 -16.97 4.93 -10.16
N PRO A 118 -16.86 4.69 -8.85
CA PRO A 118 -16.34 3.43 -8.34
C PRO A 118 -17.35 2.31 -8.60
N SER A 119 -16.86 1.10 -8.81
CA SER A 119 -17.69 -0.09 -9.03
C SER A 119 -18.56 -0.42 -7.82
N ILE A 120 -18.06 -0.16 -6.61
CA ILE A 120 -18.79 -0.29 -5.35
C ILE A 120 -18.85 1.10 -4.71
N LYS A 121 -20.07 1.62 -4.54
CA LYS A 121 -20.33 2.97 -4.00
C LYS A 121 -20.76 2.95 -2.54
N ARG A 122 -21.45 1.90 -2.13
CA ARG A 122 -22.08 1.81 -0.82
C ARG A 122 -21.99 0.40 -0.26
N LEU A 123 -21.68 0.31 1.03
CA LEU A 123 -21.80 -0.87 1.86
C LEU A 123 -22.83 -0.57 2.95
N GLU A 124 -23.86 -1.39 3.03
CA GLU A 124 -24.85 -1.32 4.11
C GLU A 124 -24.52 -2.38 5.15
N VAL A 125 -24.50 -1.99 6.42
CA VAL A 125 -24.23 -2.89 7.54
C VAL A 125 -25.43 -2.92 8.48
N ASP A 126 -25.61 -4.06 9.13
CA ASP A 126 -26.61 -4.20 10.18
C ASP A 126 -26.22 -3.35 11.41
N ALA A 127 -27.21 -2.84 12.12
CA ALA A 127 -27.01 -2.01 13.31
C ALA A 127 -26.26 -2.74 14.44
N GLY A 128 -26.34 -4.07 14.49
CA GLY A 128 -25.64 -4.92 15.45
C GLY A 128 -24.27 -5.41 14.99
N ALA A 129 -23.78 -5.00 13.82
CA ALA A 129 -22.49 -5.44 13.31
C ALA A 129 -21.33 -4.93 14.19
N ASP A 130 -20.37 -5.81 14.48
CA ASP A 130 -19.18 -5.41 15.22
C ASP A 130 -18.18 -4.67 14.30
N MET A 131 -17.37 -3.81 14.91
CA MET A 131 -16.44 -2.94 14.19
C MET A 131 -15.45 -3.69 13.30
N LYS A 132 -14.98 -4.88 13.74
CA LYS A 132 -14.00 -5.65 12.98
C LYS A 132 -14.64 -6.20 11.71
N SER A 133 -15.87 -6.69 11.79
CA SER A 133 -16.63 -7.14 10.63
C SER A 133 -16.89 -6.00 9.64
N ILE A 134 -17.29 -4.82 10.15
CA ILE A 134 -17.51 -3.63 9.31
C ILE A 134 -16.23 -3.22 8.59
N LEU A 135 -15.11 -3.07 9.31
CA LEU A 135 -13.81 -2.70 8.72
C LEU A 135 -13.35 -3.70 7.67
N ASN A 136 -13.45 -4.99 7.97
CA ASN A 136 -13.05 -6.04 7.02
C ASN A 136 -13.87 -5.97 5.73
N ALA A 137 -15.19 -5.81 5.83
CA ALA A 137 -16.05 -5.70 4.66
C ALA A 137 -15.78 -4.41 3.86
N ALA A 138 -15.66 -3.28 4.54
CA ALA A 138 -15.42 -1.97 3.92
C ALA A 138 -14.06 -1.90 3.21
N CYS A 139 -12.98 -2.30 3.89
CA CYS A 139 -11.64 -2.33 3.32
C CYS A 139 -11.56 -3.25 2.10
N ASN A 140 -12.08 -4.48 2.20
CA ASN A 140 -12.01 -5.44 1.09
C ASN A 140 -12.91 -5.09 -0.09
N SER A 141 -13.98 -4.33 0.14
CA SER A 141 -14.84 -3.81 -0.93
C SER A 141 -14.16 -2.73 -1.77
N VAL A 142 -13.22 -1.97 -1.19
CA VAL A 142 -12.46 -0.94 -1.91
C VAL A 142 -11.14 -1.47 -2.44
N TYR A 143 -10.41 -2.20 -1.59
CA TYR A 143 -9.06 -2.66 -1.86
C TYR A 143 -8.75 -3.97 -1.10
N ASN A 144 -8.79 -5.09 -1.82
CA ASN A 144 -8.36 -6.38 -1.30
C ASN A 144 -6.88 -6.62 -1.62
N LEU A 145 -6.02 -6.35 -0.64
CA LEU A 145 -4.56 -6.49 -0.74
C LEU A 145 -4.12 -7.92 -1.11
N SER A 146 -4.88 -8.95 -0.72
CA SER A 146 -4.52 -10.34 -1.03
C SER A 146 -4.58 -10.65 -2.53
N GLN A 147 -5.36 -9.89 -3.31
CA GLN A 147 -5.38 -10.03 -4.77
C GLN A 147 -4.10 -9.51 -5.40
N ASP A 148 -3.52 -8.44 -4.86
CA ASP A 148 -2.23 -7.93 -5.34
C ASP A 148 -1.09 -8.86 -4.97
N ASP A 149 -1.08 -9.38 -3.75
CA ASP A 149 -0.14 -10.41 -3.32
C ASP A 149 -0.20 -11.63 -4.26
N ALA A 150 -1.39 -12.17 -4.50
CA ALA A 150 -1.59 -13.33 -5.36
C ALA A 150 -1.11 -13.08 -6.80
N ARG A 151 -1.46 -11.93 -7.39
CA ARG A 151 -0.97 -11.52 -8.73
C ARG A 151 0.55 -11.45 -8.77
N THR A 152 1.16 -10.85 -7.75
CA THR A 152 2.61 -10.69 -7.63
C THR A 152 3.31 -12.03 -7.55
N ARG A 153 2.86 -12.90 -6.64
CA ARG A 153 3.42 -14.25 -6.49
C ARG A 153 3.27 -15.08 -7.75
N GLN A 154 2.09 -15.05 -8.39
CA GLN A 154 1.83 -15.80 -9.60
C GLN A 154 2.74 -15.38 -10.76
N ALA A 155 2.97 -14.08 -10.94
CA ALA A 155 3.78 -13.55 -12.02
C ALA A 155 5.28 -13.72 -11.76
N LEU A 156 5.77 -13.29 -10.60
CA LEU A 156 7.21 -13.29 -10.31
C LEU A 156 7.77 -14.70 -10.12
N SER A 157 7.00 -15.65 -9.57
CA SER A 157 7.47 -17.04 -9.41
C SER A 157 7.65 -17.79 -10.74
N LYS A 158 7.12 -17.25 -11.85
CA LYS A 158 7.28 -17.81 -13.19
C LYS A 158 8.35 -17.11 -14.02
N ALA A 159 8.84 -15.97 -13.55
CA ALA A 159 9.87 -15.21 -14.24
C ALA A 159 11.23 -15.86 -14.01
N ASP A 160 12.04 -15.91 -15.05
CA ASP A 160 13.46 -16.25 -14.94
C ASP A 160 14.29 -14.98 -14.70
N HIS A 161 15.60 -15.13 -14.49
CA HIS A 161 16.50 -14.00 -14.25
C HIS A 161 16.48 -12.96 -15.39
N SER A 162 16.25 -13.37 -16.64
CA SER A 162 16.24 -12.48 -17.80
C SER A 162 14.95 -11.66 -17.93
N THR A 163 13.85 -12.19 -17.39
CA THR A 163 12.49 -11.64 -17.50
C THR A 163 11.96 -11.04 -16.19
N LEU A 164 12.68 -11.21 -15.09
CA LEU A 164 12.24 -10.78 -13.76
C LEU A 164 11.94 -9.28 -13.70
N GLY A 165 12.91 -8.45 -14.10
CA GLY A 165 12.76 -6.99 -14.05
C GLY A 165 11.59 -6.50 -14.93
N SER A 166 11.47 -7.01 -16.15
CA SER A 166 10.38 -6.63 -17.05
C SER A 166 9.01 -7.12 -16.56
N THR A 167 8.95 -8.28 -15.90
CA THR A 167 7.72 -8.79 -15.27
C THR A 167 7.30 -7.90 -14.10
N PHE A 168 8.24 -7.48 -13.25
CA PHE A 168 7.99 -6.55 -12.15
C PHE A 168 7.42 -5.23 -12.65
N ASP A 169 8.04 -4.63 -13.66
CA ASP A 169 7.56 -3.38 -14.27
C ASP A 169 6.23 -3.55 -14.99
N TYR A 170 6.00 -4.71 -15.62
CA TYR A 170 4.72 -5.02 -16.25
C TYR A 170 3.57 -4.98 -15.26
N LEU A 171 3.72 -5.62 -14.09
CA LEU A 171 2.71 -5.61 -13.03
C LEU A 171 2.35 -4.17 -12.59
N ARG A 172 3.34 -3.30 -12.50
CA ARG A 172 3.16 -1.88 -12.13
C ARG A 172 2.45 -1.10 -13.21
N LYS A 173 2.86 -1.29 -14.46
CA LYS A 173 2.33 -0.59 -15.63
C LYS A 173 0.89 -0.99 -15.94
N HIS A 174 0.58 -2.27 -15.79
CA HIS A 174 -0.73 -2.86 -16.05
C HIS A 174 -1.52 -3.10 -14.75
N TYR A 175 -1.21 -2.34 -13.70
CA TYR A 175 -1.88 -2.43 -12.41
C TYR A 175 -3.38 -2.13 -12.56
N PRO A 176 -4.29 -2.98 -12.01
CA PRO A 176 -5.72 -2.75 -12.08
C PRO A 176 -6.15 -1.41 -11.47
N VAL A 177 -7.34 -0.94 -11.87
CA VAL A 177 -7.92 0.25 -11.25
C VAL A 177 -8.24 -0.04 -9.79
N ARG A 178 -7.58 0.69 -8.89
CA ARG A 178 -7.81 0.67 -7.44
C ARG A 178 -8.34 2.03 -6.99
N ARG A 179 -9.30 2.01 -6.06
CA ARG A 179 -9.91 3.20 -5.44
C ARG A 179 -9.40 3.42 -4.01
N GLU A 180 -9.71 4.58 -3.42
CA GLU A 180 -9.41 4.91 -2.03
C GLU A 180 -10.67 4.79 -1.14
N PHE A 181 -10.49 4.62 0.18
CA PHE A 181 -11.61 4.43 1.12
C PHE A 181 -12.63 5.56 1.09
N SER A 182 -12.22 6.78 0.74
CA SER A 182 -13.10 7.94 0.58
C SER A 182 -14.14 7.80 -0.53
N THR A 183 -14.02 6.79 -1.40
CA THR A 183 -15.00 6.53 -2.46
C THR A 183 -16.15 5.62 -2.03
N LEU A 184 -16.07 5.02 -0.84
CA LEU A 184 -17.09 4.11 -0.31
C LEU A 184 -17.92 4.81 0.77
N GLU A 185 -19.23 4.77 0.60
CA GLU A 185 -20.20 5.11 1.63
C GLU A 185 -20.49 3.88 2.51
N VAL A 186 -20.35 4.01 3.82
CA VAL A 186 -20.72 2.98 4.79
C VAL A 186 -21.99 3.45 5.50
N ALA A 187 -23.08 2.73 5.29
CA ALA A 187 -24.42 3.06 5.81
C ALA A 187 -24.85 2.08 6.90
N GLY A 188 -25.70 2.54 7.82
CA GLY A 188 -26.30 1.70 8.88
C GLY A 188 -25.47 1.60 10.17
N VAL A 189 -24.36 2.33 10.25
CA VAL A 189 -23.52 2.40 11.46
C VAL A 189 -24.17 3.36 12.46
N ILE A 190 -24.77 2.82 13.52
CA ILE A 190 -25.46 3.62 14.54
C ILE A 190 -24.55 4.01 15.71
N ASP A 191 -23.53 3.21 16.00
CA ASP A 191 -22.62 3.42 17.12
C ASP A 191 -21.65 4.58 16.83
N ALA A 192 -21.58 5.55 17.74
CA ALA A 192 -20.82 6.78 17.52
C ALA A 192 -19.30 6.55 17.42
N ASP A 193 -18.76 5.61 18.21
CA ASP A 193 -17.34 5.29 18.21
C ASP A 193 -16.95 4.57 16.93
N GLN A 194 -17.80 3.64 16.45
CA GLN A 194 -17.64 3.00 15.15
C GLN A 194 -17.65 4.03 14.01
N ARG A 195 -18.62 4.97 14.03
CA ARG A 195 -18.70 6.04 13.01
C ARG A 195 -17.43 6.90 13.00
N GLN A 196 -16.96 7.34 14.16
CA GLN A 196 -15.75 8.17 14.28
C GLN A 196 -14.51 7.43 13.77
N LEU A 197 -14.37 6.15 14.15
CA LEU A 197 -13.24 5.35 13.73
C LEU A 197 -13.23 5.14 12.20
N LEU A 198 -14.37 4.80 11.60
CA LEU A 198 -14.50 4.67 10.14
C LEU A 198 -14.16 5.96 9.39
N GLN A 199 -14.62 7.11 9.89
CA GLN A 199 -14.26 8.41 9.35
C GLN A 199 -12.74 8.67 9.48
N GLY A 200 -12.13 8.26 10.58
CA GLY A 200 -10.68 8.32 10.79
C GLY A 200 -9.88 7.48 9.78
N PHE A 201 -10.42 6.34 9.34
CA PHE A 201 -9.87 5.56 8.22
C PHE A 201 -10.08 6.22 6.85
N GLY A 202 -10.94 7.25 6.76
CA GLY A 202 -11.24 7.98 5.54
C GLY A 202 -12.48 7.49 4.78
N PHE A 203 -13.30 6.61 5.38
CA PHE A 203 -14.59 6.23 4.79
C PHE A 203 -15.62 7.36 4.95
N LYS A 204 -16.57 7.44 4.01
CA LYS A 204 -17.76 8.31 4.16
C LYS A 204 -18.84 7.53 4.91
N VAL A 205 -19.15 7.91 6.15
CA VAL A 205 -20.19 7.23 6.94
C VAL A 205 -21.50 8.01 6.83
N ILE A 206 -22.57 7.35 6.39
CA ILE A 206 -23.91 7.93 6.23
C ILE A 206 -24.88 7.30 7.23
#